data_AF-X0Z1C4-F1
#
_entry.id   AF-X0Z1C4-F1
#
_cell.length_a   1.000
_cell.length_b   1.000
_cell.length_c   1.000
_cell.angle_alpha   90.00
_cell.angle_beta   90.00
_cell.angle_gamma   90.00
#
_symmetry.space_group_name_H-M   'P 1'
#
loop_
_entity.id
_entity.type
_entity.pdbx_description
1 polymer ?
#
loop_
_entity_poly.entity_id
_entity_poly.type
_entity_poly.pdbx_seq_one_letter_code
_entity_poly.pdbx_strand_id
1 'polypeptide(L)'
;PSPPPSEKESSPLYKGISLRSILIKFLICFVGIVFLGIWLAEIGKELVTTMGWSESLVGTSLLALSTSLPELIVTISALKFSIDMAIGNILGSNFFDIMIIPLCDVLLGEKEFLGEISSQHLFTLMLSIILTAIVIVGLIYRSKKAFLKLGWDTIAMVATFIVGGYFLILIMRG
;
A
#
# COMPACT_ATOMS: atom_id res chain seq x y z
N PRO A 1 22.78 19.85 31.95
CA PRO A 1 21.99 20.30 30.79
C PRO A 1 22.05 19.25 29.68
N SER A 2 20.97 18.51 29.49
CA SER A 2 20.78 17.66 28.31
C SER A 2 20.79 18.54 27.05
N PRO A 3 21.43 18.13 25.95
CA PRO A 3 21.45 18.93 24.73
C PRO A 3 20.02 19.08 24.16
N PRO A 4 19.70 20.20 23.51
CA PRO A 4 18.38 20.47 22.96
C PRO A 4 18.01 19.47 21.84
N PRO A 5 16.71 19.13 21.64
CA PRO A 5 16.28 17.97 20.85
C PRO A 5 16.40 18.11 19.31
N SER A 6 17.27 18.99 18.78
CA SER A 6 17.27 19.34 17.35
C SER A 6 18.56 19.03 16.58
N GLU A 7 19.63 18.60 17.25
CA GLU A 7 20.81 18.06 16.56
C GLU A 7 20.57 16.59 16.21
N LYS A 8 19.69 16.36 15.21
CA LYS A 8 19.73 15.10 14.45
C LYS A 8 21.09 15.08 13.77
N GLU A 9 22.02 14.31 14.30
CA GLU A 9 23.30 13.97 13.67
C GLU A 9 23.06 13.74 12.17
N SER A 10 23.51 14.69 11.35
CA SER A 10 23.46 14.55 9.90
C SER A 10 24.20 13.26 9.56
N SER A 11 23.50 12.29 8.97
CA SER A 11 24.07 11.02 8.56
C SER A 11 25.45 11.23 7.92
N PRO A 12 26.51 10.53 8.37
CA PRO A 12 27.88 10.75 7.89
C PRO A 12 28.02 10.60 6.37
N LEU A 13 27.03 9.95 5.73
CA LEU A 13 26.91 9.73 4.28
C LEU A 13 26.58 11.00 3.47
N TYR A 14 26.06 12.06 4.10
CA TYR A 14 25.61 13.28 3.40
C TYR A 14 26.33 14.57 3.85
N LYS A 15 27.36 14.45 4.70
CA LYS A 15 28.20 15.59 5.09
C LYS A 15 28.93 16.16 3.86
N GLY A 16 28.74 17.46 3.59
CA GLY A 16 29.42 18.18 2.51
C GLY A 16 28.78 18.10 1.12
N ILE A 17 27.63 17.44 0.96
CA ILE A 17 26.89 17.39 -0.31
C ILE A 17 26.01 18.65 -0.44
N SER A 18 26.05 19.30 -1.61
CA SER A 18 25.20 20.47 -1.88
C SER A 18 23.72 20.09 -1.97
N LEU A 19 22.82 20.98 -1.52
CA LEU A 19 21.36 20.79 -1.58
C LEU A 19 20.89 20.43 -3.00
N ARG A 20 21.45 21.10 -4.01
CA ARG A 20 21.16 20.82 -5.44
C ARG A 20 21.48 19.37 -5.80
N SER A 21 22.61 18.84 -5.34
CA SER A 21 22.99 17.45 -5.60
C SER A 21 22.07 16.46 -4.90
N ILE A 22 21.61 16.75 -3.67
CA ILE A 22 20.64 15.92 -2.95
C ILE A 22 19.30 15.90 -3.70
N LEU A 23 18.80 17.06 -4.12
CA LEU A 23 17.54 17.17 -4.87
C LEU A 23 17.61 16.42 -6.21
N ILE A 24 18.72 16.55 -6.94
CA ILE A 24 18.91 15.83 -8.21
C ILE A 24 18.91 14.32 -7.98
N LYS A 25 19.67 13.82 -6.99
CA LYS A 25 19.71 12.38 -6.65
C LYS A 25 18.32 11.87 -6.24
N PHE A 26 17.60 12.65 -5.43
CA PHE A 26 16.24 12.32 -5.03
C PHE A 26 15.31 12.23 -6.25
N LEU A 27 15.35 13.22 -7.14
CA LEU A 27 14.52 13.25 -8.34
C LEU A 27 14.82 12.09 -9.29
N ILE A 28 16.10 11.74 -9.48
CA ILE A 28 16.51 10.59 -10.30
C ILE A 28 15.95 9.29 -9.71
N CYS A 29 16.10 9.08 -8.40
CA CYS A 29 15.54 7.91 -7.73
C CYS A 29 14.01 7.87 -7.83
N PHE A 30 13.34 9.01 -7.63
CA PHE A 30 11.89 9.14 -7.72
C PHE A 30 11.38 8.73 -9.11
N VAL A 31 11.94 9.31 -10.18
CA VAL A 31 11.57 8.96 -11.55
C VAL A 31 11.85 7.49 -11.85
N GLY A 32 12.99 6.96 -11.37
CA GLY A 32 13.31 5.54 -11.50
C GLY A 32 12.27 4.63 -10.84
N ILE A 33 11.83 4.95 -9.63
CA ILE A 33 10.80 4.20 -8.90
C ILE A 33 9.46 4.23 -9.66
N VAL A 34 9.04 5.40 -10.14
CA VAL A 34 7.79 5.55 -10.92
C VAL A 34 7.84 4.68 -12.18
N PHE A 35 8.94 4.77 -12.94
CA PHE A 35 9.11 3.98 -14.16
C PHE A 35 9.11 2.48 -13.88
N LEU A 36 9.86 2.04 -12.88
CA LEU A 36 9.91 0.62 -12.49
C LEU A 36 8.55 0.12 -11.98
N GLY A 37 7.78 0.96 -11.28
CA GLY A 37 6.44 0.62 -10.81
C GLY A 37 5.46 0.39 -11.97
N ILE A 38 5.46 1.28 -12.97
CA ILE A 38 4.65 1.14 -14.19
C ILE A 38 5.05 -0.14 -14.93
N TRP A 39 6.35 -0.35 -15.12
CA TRP A 39 6.85 -1.50 -15.85
C TRP A 39 6.55 -2.83 -15.14
N LEU A 40 6.61 -2.85 -13.80
CA LEU A 40 6.23 -4.03 -13.00
C LEU A 40 4.76 -4.39 -13.18
N ALA A 41 3.87 -3.39 -13.23
CA ALA A 41 2.44 -3.61 -13.46
C ALA A 41 2.17 -4.20 -14.86
N GLU A 42 2.88 -3.72 -15.89
CA GLU A 42 2.79 -4.26 -17.26
C GLU A 42 3.28 -5.72 -17.33
N ILE A 43 4.42 -6.03 -16.72
CA ILE A 43 4.95 -7.40 -16.65
C ILE A 43 3.95 -8.29 -15.91
N GLY A 44 3.34 -7.81 -14.82
CA GLY A 44 2.31 -8.53 -14.09
C GLY A 44 1.13 -8.91 -14.99
N LYS A 45 0.65 -7.97 -15.82
CA LYS A 45 -0.42 -8.22 -16.80
C LYS A 45 -0.03 -9.28 -17.83
N GLU A 46 1.16 -9.19 -18.41
CA GLU A 46 1.66 -10.16 -19.40
C GLU A 46 1.90 -11.56 -18.82
N LEU A 47 2.23 -11.62 -17.52
CA LEU A 47 2.37 -12.88 -16.80
C LEU A 47 1.02 -13.63 -16.74
N VAL A 48 -0.08 -12.91 -16.51
CA VAL A 48 -1.43 -13.48 -16.45
C VAL A 48 -1.88 -14.00 -17.81
N THR A 49 -1.68 -13.22 -18.87
CA THR A 49 -2.05 -13.58 -20.25
C THR A 49 -1.30 -14.84 -20.68
N THR A 50 0.01 -14.90 -20.41
CA THR A 50 0.85 -16.05 -20.79
C THR A 50 0.48 -17.32 -20.00
N MET A 51 0.10 -17.21 -18.72
CA MET A 51 -0.29 -18.36 -17.89
C MET A 51 -1.73 -18.85 -18.16
N GLY A 52 -2.51 -18.14 -18.99
CA GLY A 52 -3.91 -18.49 -19.27
C GLY A 52 -4.82 -18.36 -18.05
N TRP A 53 -4.43 -17.54 -17.06
CA TRP A 53 -5.23 -17.29 -15.86
C TRP A 53 -6.32 -16.26 -16.16
N SER A 54 -7.41 -16.26 -15.39
CA SER A 54 -8.48 -15.29 -15.60
C SER A 54 -7.97 -13.86 -15.42
N GLU A 55 -8.05 -13.05 -16.48
CA GLU A 55 -7.52 -11.67 -16.51
C GLU A 55 -8.08 -10.82 -15.38
N SER A 56 -9.34 -11.03 -15.01
CA SER A 56 -10.02 -10.18 -14.04
C SER A 56 -9.49 -10.33 -12.62
N LEU A 57 -9.11 -11.53 -12.19
CA LEU A 57 -8.84 -11.78 -10.77
C LEU A 57 -7.37 -11.81 -10.45
N VAL A 58 -6.59 -12.49 -11.29
CA VAL A 58 -5.15 -12.52 -11.14
C VAL A 58 -4.58 -11.17 -11.54
N GLY A 59 -5.12 -10.55 -12.60
CA GLY A 59 -4.70 -9.21 -13.02
C GLY A 59 -4.88 -8.17 -11.92
N THR A 60 -6.04 -8.15 -11.26
CA THR A 60 -6.31 -7.23 -10.13
C THR A 60 -5.48 -7.55 -8.89
N SER A 61 -5.26 -8.83 -8.58
CA SER A 61 -4.43 -9.24 -7.43
C SER A 61 -2.95 -8.92 -7.64
N LEU A 62 -2.41 -9.19 -8.84
CA LEU A 62 -1.02 -8.84 -9.17
C LEU A 62 -0.83 -7.32 -9.26
N LEU A 63 -1.81 -6.60 -9.78
CA LEU A 63 -1.80 -5.14 -9.79
C LEU A 63 -1.76 -4.59 -8.36
N ALA A 64 -2.64 -5.08 -7.48
CA ALA A 64 -2.66 -4.70 -6.06
C ALA A 64 -1.33 -5.03 -5.36
N LEU A 65 -0.72 -6.18 -5.66
CA LEU A 65 0.61 -6.50 -5.16
C LEU A 65 1.67 -5.54 -5.69
N SER A 66 1.64 -5.22 -6.99
CA SER A 66 2.60 -4.33 -7.63
C SER A 66 2.56 -2.91 -7.06
N THR A 67 1.40 -2.42 -6.62
CA THR A 67 1.25 -1.09 -6.01
C THR A 67 1.61 -1.06 -4.52
N SER A 68 1.32 -2.13 -3.76
CA SER A 68 1.61 -2.18 -2.32
C SER A 68 3.05 -2.65 -1.99
N LEU A 69 3.74 -3.35 -2.90
CA LEU A 69 5.12 -3.82 -2.65
C LEU A 69 6.10 -2.66 -2.41
N PRO A 70 6.10 -1.57 -3.22
CA PRO A 70 6.95 -0.41 -2.97
C PRO A 70 6.72 0.18 -1.57
N GLU A 71 5.47 0.32 -1.15
CA GLU A 71 5.11 0.87 0.17
C GLU A 71 5.61 -0.01 1.31
N LEU A 72 5.52 -1.33 1.17
CA LEU A 72 6.06 -2.28 2.13
C LEU A 72 7.57 -2.10 2.27
N ILE A 73 8.30 -1.97 1.16
CA ILE A 73 9.76 -1.79 1.16
C ILE A 73 10.15 -0.45 1.80
N VAL A 74 9.43 0.63 1.48
CA VAL A 74 9.65 1.96 2.07
C VAL A 74 9.34 1.93 3.56
N THR A 75 8.25 1.29 3.99
CA THR A 75 7.89 1.15 5.41
C THR A 75 8.94 0.37 6.20
N ILE A 76 9.41 -0.78 5.67
CA ILE A 76 10.48 -1.57 6.30
C ILE A 76 11.77 -0.76 6.39
N SER A 77 12.06 0.05 5.38
CA SER A 77 13.23 0.94 5.38
C SER A 77 13.08 2.06 6.41
N ALA A 78 11.89 2.67 6.51
CA ALA A 78 11.56 3.72 7.46
C ALA A 78 11.66 3.24 8.92
N LEU A 79 11.31 1.98 9.20
CA LEU A 79 11.49 1.38 10.54
C LEU A 79 12.94 1.36 11.02
N LYS A 80 13.92 1.38 10.10
CA LYS A 80 15.35 1.50 10.46
C LYS A 80 15.72 2.90 10.94
N PHE A 81 14.91 3.91 10.61
CA PHE A 81 15.13 5.31 10.98
C PHE A 81 14.26 5.73 12.17
N SER A 82 12.94 5.60 12.06
CA SER A 82 12.03 5.81 13.20
C SER A 82 10.66 5.16 12.98
N ILE A 83 10.02 4.77 14.10
CA ILE A 83 8.64 4.26 14.08
C ILE A 83 7.67 5.33 13.56
N ASP A 84 7.86 6.60 13.96
CA ASP A 84 7.01 7.70 13.49
C ASP A 84 7.08 7.90 11.97
N MET A 85 8.27 7.69 11.36
CA MET A 85 8.43 7.77 9.91
C MET A 85 7.72 6.60 9.21
N ALA A 86 7.80 5.39 9.78
CA ALA A 86 7.10 4.23 9.23
C ALA A 86 5.57 4.40 9.33
N ILE A 87 5.06 4.91 10.46
CA ILE A 87 3.64 5.23 10.64
C ILE A 87 3.21 6.33 9.67
N GLY A 88 4.02 7.38 9.52
CA GLY A 88 3.75 8.46 8.57
C GLY A 88 3.69 7.97 7.12
N ASN A 89 4.55 7.02 6.75
CA ASN A 89 4.50 6.39 5.43
C ASN A 89 3.19 5.62 5.22
N ILE A 90 2.81 4.73 6.15
CA ILE A 90 1.59 3.91 6.06
C ILE A 90 0.34 4.80 5.98
N LEU A 91 0.23 5.80 6.85
CA LEU A 91 -0.95 6.69 6.87
C LEU A 91 -1.00 7.59 5.64
N GLY A 92 0.14 8.10 5.20
CA GLY A 92 0.25 8.95 4.02
C GLY A 92 -0.06 8.20 2.73
N SER A 93 0.45 6.98 2.55
CA SER A 93 0.20 6.17 1.36
C SER A 93 -1.25 5.73 1.27
N ASN A 94 -1.84 5.22 2.36
CA ASN A 94 -3.27 4.88 2.39
C ASN A 94 -4.18 6.08 2.07
N PHE A 95 -3.84 7.27 2.57
CA PHE A 95 -4.59 8.49 2.25
C PHE A 95 -4.44 8.87 0.77
N PHE A 96 -3.24 8.76 0.22
CA PHE A 96 -2.96 9.01 -1.19
C PHE A 96 -3.73 8.05 -2.10
N ASP A 97 -3.74 6.75 -1.79
CA ASP A 97 -4.46 5.71 -2.54
C ASP A 97 -5.97 5.95 -2.62
N ILE A 98 -6.56 6.47 -1.54
CA ILE A 98 -8.00 6.81 -1.54
C ILE A 98 -8.26 8.10 -2.33
N MET A 99 -7.34 9.07 -2.27
CA MET A 99 -7.50 10.38 -2.91
C MET A 99 -7.16 10.38 -4.40
N ILE A 100 -6.29 9.49 -4.87
CA ILE A 100 -5.82 9.52 -6.25
C ILE A 100 -6.94 9.20 -7.25
N ILE A 101 -7.87 8.32 -6.91
CA ILE A 101 -9.01 7.97 -7.77
C ILE A 101 -9.94 9.17 -8.02
N PRO A 102 -10.53 9.84 -7.01
CA PRO A 102 -11.39 11.00 -7.25
C PRO A 102 -10.61 12.19 -7.84
N LEU A 103 -9.31 12.31 -7.56
CA LEU A 103 -8.47 13.32 -8.19
C LEU A 103 -8.31 13.06 -9.69
N CYS A 104 -8.07 11.81 -10.09
CA CYS A 104 -8.03 11.40 -11.49
C CYS A 104 -9.36 11.64 -12.19
N ASP A 105 -10.50 11.31 -11.58
CA ASP A 105 -11.83 11.56 -12.15
C ASP A 105 -12.03 13.05 -12.48
N VAL A 106 -11.69 13.94 -11.54
CA VAL A 106 -11.83 15.40 -11.72
C VAL A 106 -10.86 15.95 -12.78
N LEU A 107 -9.62 15.47 -12.81
CA LEU A 107 -8.59 15.98 -13.71
C LEU A 107 -8.70 15.45 -15.14
N LEU A 108 -9.12 14.19 -15.30
CA LEU A 108 -9.24 13.52 -16.61
C LEU A 108 -10.63 13.70 -17.23
N GLY A 109 -11.63 14.14 -16.46
CA GLY A 109 -12.97 14.44 -16.96
C GLY A 109 -13.76 13.19 -17.36
N GLU A 110 -13.39 12.02 -16.84
CA GLU A 110 -14.14 10.79 -17.05
C GLU A 110 -15.45 10.79 -16.24
N LYS A 111 -16.52 10.26 -16.84
CA LYS A 111 -17.86 10.21 -16.25
C LYS A 111 -17.91 9.22 -15.09
N GLU A 112 -18.33 9.72 -13.93
CA GLU A 112 -18.96 9.03 -12.80
C GLU A 112 -18.57 7.56 -12.56
N PHE A 113 -17.41 7.34 -11.92
CA PHE A 113 -17.01 6.05 -11.31
C PHE A 113 -18.09 5.47 -10.37
N LEU A 114 -18.99 6.33 -9.86
CA LEU A 114 -20.09 5.97 -8.95
C LEU A 114 -21.35 5.44 -9.67
N GLY A 115 -21.42 5.49 -11.00
CA GLY A 115 -22.62 5.11 -11.77
C GLY A 115 -22.76 3.61 -12.07
N GLU A 116 -21.66 2.85 -12.10
CA GLU A 116 -21.64 1.42 -12.45
C GLU A 116 -21.36 0.53 -11.22
N ILE A 117 -22.30 0.51 -10.27
CA ILE A 117 -22.21 -0.39 -9.12
C ILE A 117 -22.62 -1.80 -9.54
N SER A 118 -21.65 -2.61 -9.96
CA SER A 118 -21.82 -4.07 -10.11
C SER A 118 -22.00 -4.75 -8.74
N SER A 119 -22.71 -5.88 -8.71
CA SER A 119 -22.87 -6.71 -7.49
C SER A 119 -21.53 -7.15 -6.88
N GLN A 120 -20.46 -7.17 -7.68
CA GLN A 120 -19.10 -7.48 -7.24
C GLN A 120 -18.47 -6.37 -6.36
N HIS A 121 -18.87 -5.11 -6.56
CA HIS A 121 -18.41 -3.99 -5.75
C HIS A 121 -18.99 -4.04 -4.33
N LEU A 122 -20.25 -4.47 -4.17
CA LEU A 122 -20.86 -4.63 -2.84
C LEU A 122 -20.08 -5.61 -1.97
N PHE A 123 -19.67 -6.75 -2.52
CA PHE A 123 -18.89 -7.73 -1.78
C PHE A 123 -17.52 -7.18 -1.35
N THR A 124 -16.83 -6.49 -2.26
CA THR A 124 -15.53 -5.87 -1.99
C THR A 124 -15.64 -4.76 -0.93
N LEU A 125 -16.70 -3.96 -0.97
CA LEU A 125 -17.00 -2.95 0.04
C LEU A 125 -17.26 -3.57 1.42
N MET A 126 -18.07 -4.63 1.48
CA MET A 126 -18.33 -5.36 2.73
C MET A 126 -17.04 -5.93 3.33
N LEU A 127 -16.19 -6.54 2.51
CA LEU A 127 -14.89 -7.07 2.95
C LEU A 127 -13.99 -5.94 3.49
N SER A 128 -13.93 -4.80 2.80
CA SER A 128 -13.16 -3.62 3.22
C SER A 128 -13.64 -3.05 4.56
N ILE A 129 -14.95 -2.99 4.78
CA ILE A 129 -15.55 -2.56 6.06
C ILE A 129 -15.16 -3.51 7.18
N ILE A 130 -15.23 -4.83 6.96
CA ILE A 130 -14.87 -5.84 7.96
C ILE A 130 -13.39 -5.72 8.33
N LEU A 131 -12.50 -5.62 7.33
CA LEU A 131 -11.06 -5.46 7.56
C LEU A 131 -10.76 -4.17 8.35
N THR A 132 -11.40 -3.07 7.99
CA THR A 132 -11.28 -1.79 8.70
C THR A 132 -11.77 -1.90 10.15
N ALA A 133 -12.88 -2.60 10.39
CA ALA A 133 -13.38 -2.83 11.74
C ALA A 133 -12.39 -3.65 12.59
N ILE A 134 -11.76 -4.67 12.01
CA ILE A 134 -10.72 -5.47 12.71
C ILE A 134 -9.52 -4.58 13.07
N VAL A 135 -9.08 -3.70 12.17
CA VAL A 135 -8.00 -2.72 12.45
C VAL A 135 -8.38 -1.81 13.62
N ILE A 136 -9.59 -1.23 13.60
CA ILE A 136 -10.06 -0.34 14.66
C ILE A 136 -10.12 -1.07 16.00
N VAL A 137 -10.68 -2.28 16.04
CA VAL A 137 -10.73 -3.09 17.25
C VAL A 137 -9.31 -3.45 17.73
N GLY A 138 -8.40 -3.80 16.82
CA GLY A 138 -7.00 -4.08 17.15
C GLY A 138 -6.28 -2.87 17.76
N LEU A 139 -6.51 -1.67 17.21
CA LEU A 139 -5.96 -0.41 17.72
C LEU A 139 -6.50 -0.06 19.12
N ILE A 140 -7.81 -0.22 19.35
CA ILE A 140 -8.45 0.10 20.65
C ILE A 140 -8.06 -0.93 21.72
N TYR A 141 -8.12 -2.22 21.39
CA TYR A 141 -7.94 -3.29 22.36
C TYR A 141 -6.46 -3.58 22.68
N ARG A 142 -5.53 -3.10 21.84
CA ARG A 142 -4.07 -3.20 21.95
C ARG A 142 -3.63 -4.53 22.56
N SER A 143 -3.77 -5.62 21.79
CA SER A 143 -3.45 -6.97 22.26
C SER A 143 -2.01 -7.04 22.78
N LYS A 144 -1.85 -7.28 24.10
CA LYS A 144 -0.54 -7.49 24.73
C LYS A 144 0.04 -8.89 24.44
N LYS A 145 -0.76 -9.81 23.89
CA LYS A 145 -0.34 -11.18 23.55
C LYS A 145 -0.06 -11.25 22.06
N ALA A 146 1.22 -11.41 21.73
CA ALA A 146 1.67 -11.69 20.37
C ALA A 146 1.85 -13.20 20.19
N PHE A 147 1.34 -13.75 19.10
CA PHE A 147 1.72 -15.07 18.62
C PHE A 147 2.69 -14.86 17.47
N LEU A 148 3.89 -15.46 17.52
CA LEU A 148 4.91 -15.31 16.47
C LEU A 148 5.36 -13.84 16.21
N LYS A 149 5.33 -12.98 17.24
CA LYS A 149 5.54 -11.51 17.15
C LYS A 149 4.45 -10.74 16.38
N LEU A 150 3.42 -11.43 15.86
CA LEU A 150 2.23 -10.83 15.27
C LEU A 150 1.11 -10.71 16.32
N GLY A 151 0.34 -9.62 16.25
CA GLY A 151 -0.88 -9.47 17.03
C GLY A 151 -1.98 -10.40 16.51
N TRP A 152 -2.87 -10.85 17.40
CA TRP A 152 -4.05 -11.64 17.02
C TRP A 152 -4.94 -10.89 16.02
N ASP A 153 -4.97 -9.56 16.12
CA ASP A 153 -5.58 -8.64 15.18
C ASP A 153 -4.97 -8.77 13.77
N THR A 154 -3.65 -8.82 13.64
CA THR A 154 -2.97 -8.98 12.34
C THR A 154 -3.28 -10.35 11.72
N ILE A 155 -3.30 -11.41 12.54
CA ILE A 155 -3.65 -12.77 12.08
C ILE A 155 -5.10 -12.81 11.59
N ALA A 156 -6.02 -12.20 12.33
CA ALA A 156 -7.42 -12.11 11.95
C ALA A 156 -7.61 -11.33 10.64
N MET A 157 -6.88 -10.22 10.45
CA MET A 157 -6.88 -9.47 9.19
C MET A 157 -6.42 -10.32 8.02
N VAL A 158 -5.25 -10.97 8.13
CA VAL A 158 -4.69 -11.81 7.06
C VAL A 158 -5.63 -12.96 6.73
N ALA A 159 -6.16 -13.64 7.74
CA ALA A 159 -7.13 -14.73 7.54
C ALA A 159 -8.40 -14.23 6.83
N THR A 160 -8.95 -13.10 7.27
CA THR A 160 -10.16 -12.51 6.67
C THR A 160 -9.91 -12.09 5.22
N PHE A 161 -8.75 -11.49 4.93
CA PHE A 161 -8.37 -11.11 3.57
C PHE A 161 -8.25 -12.33 2.65
N ILE A 162 -7.57 -13.40 3.08
CA ILE A 162 -7.41 -14.63 2.28
C ILE A 162 -8.76 -15.32 2.06
N VAL A 163 -9.56 -15.49 3.11
CA VAL A 163 -10.87 -16.15 3.02
C VAL A 163 -11.85 -15.32 2.18
N GLY A 164 -11.91 -14.01 2.41
CA GLY A 164 -12.75 -13.09 1.64
C GLY A 164 -12.36 -13.05 0.17
N GLY A 165 -11.05 -12.97 -0.13
CA GLY A 165 -10.52 -13.04 -1.49
C GLY A 165 -10.86 -14.38 -2.16
N TYR A 166 -10.71 -15.51 -1.46
CA TYR A 166 -11.11 -16.82 -1.98
C TYR A 166 -12.62 -16.91 -2.28
N PHE A 167 -13.45 -16.34 -1.42
CA PHE A 167 -14.90 -16.33 -1.64
C PHE A 167 -15.29 -15.45 -2.84
N LEU A 168 -14.61 -14.31 -3.00
CA LEU A 168 -14.73 -13.44 -4.17
C LEU A 168 -14.36 -14.21 -5.45
N ILE A 169 -13.29 -15.01 -5.42
CA ILE A 169 -12.89 -15.90 -6.53
C ILE A 169 -14.00 -16.88 -6.91
N LEU A 170 -14.63 -17.52 -5.92
CA LEU A 170 -15.70 -18.48 -6.18
C LEU A 170 -16.92 -17.81 -6.79
N ILE A 171 -17.30 -16.63 -6.30
CA ILE A 171 -18.41 -15.84 -6.84
C ILE A 171 -18.14 -15.41 -8.29
N MET A 172 -16.91 -15.03 -8.63
CA MET A 172 -16.55 -14.61 -9.99
C MET A 172 -16.42 -15.77 -10.99
N ARG A 173 -16.29 -17.01 -10.51
CA ARG A 173 -16.20 -18.22 -11.36
C ARG A 173 -17.55 -18.88 -11.63
N GLY A 174 -18.58 -18.58 -10.84
CA GLY A 174 -19.94 -19.09 -10.98
C GLY A 174 -20.81 -18.14 -11.78
#